data_AF-A0A7V6DFN0-F1
#
_entry.id   AF-A0A7V6DFN0-F1
#
_cell.length_a   1.000
_cell.length_b   1.000
_cell.length_c   1.000
_cell.angle_alpha   90.00
_cell.angle_beta   90.00
_cell.angle_gamma   90.00
#
_symmetry.space_group_name_H-M   'P 1'
#
loop_
_entity.id
_entity.type
_entity.pdbx_description
1 polymer ?
#
loop_
_entity_poly.entity_id
_entity_poly.type
_entity_poly.pdbx_seq_one_letter_code
_entity_poly.pdbx_strand_id
1 'polypeptide(L)'
;MKTHPALALIEFSDIPVGLRATDAMVKKAPIALLRCGTVTAGRFLTMIGGTTASVEEALAAALLAGGPAVIEHVLLPDVHPRVVEAVAGRRKPPTSGALAVVETATVAATVRAAEAALKGTGVELVELRLADQGLAGKGVALYAGALHEIEAAVALARAAAESGGGHVSIVVISAPHEAVFAALEGGTLFATAELLDLGGEG
;
A
#
# COMPACT_ATOMS: atom_id res chain seq x y z
N MET A 1 -13.14 4.93 13.10
CA MET A 1 -13.35 3.60 12.48
C MET A 1 -13.07 2.56 13.54
N LYS A 2 -13.86 1.47 13.62
CA LYS A 2 -13.49 0.34 14.49
C LYS A 2 -12.17 -0.26 14.00
N THR A 3 -11.30 -0.65 14.91
CA THR A 3 -10.08 -1.39 14.57
C THR A 3 -10.47 -2.81 14.20
N HIS A 4 -10.06 -3.26 13.02
CA HIS A 4 -10.24 -4.63 12.56
C HIS A 4 -8.91 -5.36 12.73
N PRO A 5 -8.87 -6.52 13.40
CA PRO A 5 -7.62 -7.26 13.57
C PRO A 5 -7.10 -7.77 12.22
N ALA A 6 -7.98 -8.23 11.33
CA ALA A 6 -7.59 -8.70 10.02
C ALA A 6 -7.99 -7.73 8.90
N LEU A 7 -7.15 -7.67 7.86
CA LEU A 7 -7.40 -6.94 6.62
C LEU A 7 -7.07 -7.84 5.43
N ALA A 8 -7.92 -7.80 4.40
CA ALA A 8 -7.57 -8.36 3.10
C ALA A 8 -7.77 -7.34 1.99
N LEU A 9 -6.93 -7.43 0.98
CA LEU A 9 -6.99 -6.61 -0.21
C LEU A 9 -6.77 -7.49 -1.44
N ILE A 10 -7.54 -7.22 -2.49
CA ILE A 10 -7.51 -7.99 -3.75
C ILE A 10 -7.63 -7.05 -4.96
N GLU A 11 -6.79 -7.32 -5.96
CA GLU A 11 -6.76 -6.63 -7.24
C GLU A 11 -7.30 -7.53 -8.35
N PHE A 12 -8.09 -6.93 -9.23
CA PHE A 12 -8.65 -7.58 -10.41
C PHE A 12 -8.28 -6.82 -11.68
N SER A 13 -8.02 -7.56 -12.77
CA SER A 13 -7.77 -7.02 -14.11
C SER A 13 -9.05 -6.66 -14.87
N ASP A 14 -10.19 -7.19 -14.44
CA ASP A 14 -11.52 -6.97 -15.03
C ASP A 14 -12.46 -6.35 -14.00
N ILE A 15 -13.02 -5.18 -14.35
CA ILE A 15 -13.86 -4.37 -13.46
C ILE A 15 -15.20 -5.05 -13.13
N PRO A 16 -16.04 -5.44 -14.11
CA PRO A 16 -17.24 -6.25 -13.84
C PRO A 16 -16.98 -7.48 -12.96
N VAL A 17 -15.90 -8.22 -13.22
CA VAL A 17 -15.55 -9.41 -12.43
C VAL A 17 -15.18 -9.02 -11.00
N GLY A 18 -14.39 -7.96 -10.81
CA GLY A 18 -14.02 -7.46 -9.49
C GLY A 18 -15.24 -7.04 -8.67
N LEU A 19 -16.20 -6.34 -9.27
CA LEU A 19 -17.44 -5.96 -8.58
C LEU A 19 -18.29 -7.19 -8.19
N ARG A 20 -18.41 -8.17 -9.08
CA ARG A 20 -19.11 -9.44 -8.79
C ARG A 20 -18.42 -10.22 -7.66
N ALA A 21 -17.09 -10.28 -7.67
CA ALA A 21 -16.33 -10.95 -6.62
C ALA A 21 -16.49 -10.23 -5.26
N THR A 22 -16.56 -8.90 -5.27
CA THR A 22 -16.83 -8.08 -4.08
C THR A 22 -18.19 -8.37 -3.47
N ASP A 23 -19.24 -8.47 -4.31
CA ASP A 23 -20.58 -8.87 -3.85
C ASP A 23 -20.56 -10.27 -3.22
N ALA A 24 -19.82 -11.21 -3.80
CA ALA A 24 -19.66 -12.56 -3.24
C ALA A 24 -18.94 -12.55 -1.87
N MET A 25 -17.91 -11.71 -1.67
CA MET A 25 -17.22 -11.56 -0.38
C MET A 25 -18.18 -11.14 0.73
N VAL A 26 -18.93 -10.06 0.49
CA VAL A 26 -19.80 -9.44 1.51
C VAL A 26 -20.98 -10.35 1.86
N LYS A 27 -21.45 -11.18 0.92
CA LYS A 27 -22.48 -12.20 1.16
C LYS A 27 -21.95 -13.42 1.94
N LYS A 28 -20.65 -13.70 1.88
CA LYS A 28 -20.08 -14.93 2.41
C LYS A 28 -19.90 -14.91 3.93
N ALA A 29 -19.45 -13.80 4.50
CA ALA A 29 -19.08 -13.70 5.92
C ALA A 29 -19.37 -12.29 6.48
N PRO A 30 -19.51 -12.14 7.82
CA PRO A 30 -19.77 -10.84 8.45
C PRO A 30 -18.49 -9.99 8.51
N ILE A 31 -18.11 -9.44 7.36
CA ILE A 31 -16.96 -8.55 7.17
C ILE A 31 -17.38 -7.08 7.02
N ALA A 32 -16.47 -6.17 7.27
CA ALA A 32 -16.58 -4.77 6.88
C ALA A 32 -16.00 -4.59 5.46
N LEU A 33 -16.81 -4.11 4.53
CA LEU A 33 -16.29 -3.58 3.25
C LEU A 33 -15.68 -2.21 3.52
N LEU A 34 -14.35 -2.13 3.51
CA LEU A 34 -13.64 -0.89 3.85
C LEU A 34 -13.58 0.06 2.66
N ARG A 35 -13.27 -0.48 1.47
CA ARG A 35 -13.21 0.29 0.22
C ARG A 35 -13.27 -0.65 -0.99
N CYS A 36 -13.94 -0.26 -2.06
CA CYS A 36 -13.79 -0.88 -3.37
C CYS A 36 -13.94 0.16 -4.48
N GLY A 37 -13.34 -0.07 -5.64
CA GLY A 37 -13.48 0.83 -6.78
C GLY A 37 -12.46 0.58 -7.88
N THR A 38 -12.62 1.34 -8.97
CA THR A 38 -11.66 1.34 -10.07
C THR A 38 -10.38 2.07 -9.66
N VAL A 39 -9.25 1.59 -10.17
CA VAL A 39 -7.93 2.18 -10.00
C VAL A 39 -7.24 2.30 -11.37
N THR A 40 -6.05 2.91 -11.43
CA THR A 40 -5.33 3.04 -12.70
C THR A 40 -4.98 1.68 -13.34
N ALA A 41 -4.55 1.71 -14.60
CA ALA A 41 -4.39 0.51 -15.44
C ALA A 41 -5.68 -0.30 -15.66
N GLY A 42 -6.85 0.32 -15.48
CA GLY A 42 -8.16 -0.32 -15.72
C GLY A 42 -8.51 -1.44 -14.74
N ARG A 43 -7.87 -1.48 -13.57
CA ARG A 43 -8.06 -2.51 -12.55
C ARG A 43 -9.21 -2.17 -11.61
N PHE A 44 -9.66 -3.17 -10.87
CA PHE A 44 -10.59 -3.01 -9.75
C PHE A 44 -9.95 -3.48 -8.45
N LEU A 45 -10.10 -2.69 -7.39
CA LEU A 45 -9.52 -2.96 -6.09
C LEU A 45 -10.61 -3.13 -5.05
N THR A 46 -10.46 -4.11 -4.16
CA THR A 46 -11.35 -4.31 -3.02
C THR A 46 -10.56 -4.54 -1.75
N MET A 47 -10.98 -3.91 -0.67
CA MET A 47 -10.39 -4.01 0.65
C MET A 47 -11.49 -4.27 1.69
N ILE A 48 -11.25 -5.27 2.52
CA ILE A 48 -12.17 -5.74 3.57
C ILE A 48 -11.44 -5.85 4.90
N GLY A 49 -12.18 -5.78 6.01
CA GLY A 49 -11.67 -5.97 7.36
C GLY A 49 -12.64 -6.73 8.24
N GLY A 50 -12.14 -7.39 9.28
CA GLY A 50 -12.98 -8.19 10.17
C GLY A 50 -12.16 -9.05 11.12
N THR A 51 -12.78 -10.12 11.62
CA THR A 51 -12.05 -11.20 12.28
C THR A 51 -11.26 -11.99 11.24
N THR A 52 -10.15 -12.62 11.64
CA THR A 52 -9.31 -13.41 10.73
C THR A 52 -10.13 -14.47 9.98
N ALA A 53 -10.94 -15.26 10.69
CA ALA A 53 -11.76 -16.31 10.07
C ALA A 53 -12.79 -15.74 9.08
N SER A 54 -13.49 -14.65 9.43
CA SER A 54 -14.48 -14.04 8.51
C SER A 54 -13.82 -13.47 7.25
N VAL A 55 -12.64 -12.86 7.40
CA VAL A 55 -11.89 -12.29 6.27
C VAL A 55 -11.35 -13.40 5.37
N GLU A 56 -10.82 -14.49 5.94
CA GLU A 56 -10.36 -15.68 5.19
C GLU A 56 -11.49 -16.30 4.36
N GLU A 57 -12.66 -16.53 4.97
CA GLU A 57 -13.82 -17.09 4.27
C GLU A 57 -14.30 -16.18 3.13
N ALA A 58 -14.39 -14.87 3.38
CA ALA A 58 -14.79 -13.90 2.36
C ALA A 58 -13.77 -13.84 1.21
N LEU A 59 -12.47 -13.81 1.54
CA LEU A 59 -11.40 -13.80 0.55
C LEU A 59 -11.43 -15.06 -0.32
N ALA A 60 -11.65 -16.25 0.26
CA ALA A 60 -11.79 -17.49 -0.52
C ALA A 60 -12.95 -17.41 -1.54
N ALA A 61 -14.09 -16.82 -1.15
CA ALA A 61 -15.20 -16.59 -2.07
C ALA A 61 -14.85 -15.60 -3.20
N ALA A 62 -14.09 -14.54 -2.90
CA ALA A 62 -13.58 -13.61 -3.91
C ALA A 62 -12.70 -14.30 -4.94
N LEU A 63 -11.74 -15.09 -4.48
CA LEU A 63 -10.74 -15.74 -5.32
C LEU A 63 -11.43 -16.71 -6.28
N LEU A 64 -12.44 -17.44 -5.80
CA LEU A 64 -13.26 -18.31 -6.64
C LEU A 64 -14.07 -17.52 -7.68
N ALA A 65 -14.75 -16.44 -7.27
CA ALA A 65 -15.59 -15.62 -8.15
C ALA A 65 -14.79 -14.78 -9.16
N GLY A 66 -13.56 -14.40 -8.79
CA GLY A 66 -12.63 -13.63 -9.59
C GLY A 66 -11.87 -14.48 -10.61
N GLY A 67 -11.48 -15.70 -10.23
CA GLY A 67 -10.82 -16.65 -11.12
C GLY A 67 -9.63 -16.03 -11.87
N PRO A 68 -9.55 -16.15 -13.21
CA PRO A 68 -8.45 -15.60 -14.00
C PRO A 68 -8.30 -14.07 -13.95
N ALA A 69 -9.32 -13.34 -13.48
CA ALA A 69 -9.24 -11.88 -13.36
C ALA A 69 -8.46 -11.44 -12.11
N VAL A 70 -8.17 -12.34 -11.16
CA VAL A 70 -7.38 -12.00 -9.98
C VAL A 70 -5.93 -11.74 -10.39
N ILE A 71 -5.43 -10.54 -10.08
CA ILE A 71 -4.02 -10.18 -10.31
C ILE A 71 -3.19 -10.65 -9.12
N GLU A 72 -3.51 -10.15 -7.93
CA GLU A 72 -2.84 -10.52 -6.69
C GLU A 72 -3.76 -10.19 -5.50
N HIS A 73 -3.52 -10.81 -4.35
CA HIS A 73 -4.18 -10.50 -3.10
C HIS A 73 -3.21 -10.54 -1.93
N VAL A 74 -3.62 -9.93 -0.82
CA VAL A 74 -2.93 -10.03 0.46
C VAL A 74 -3.95 -10.22 1.57
N LEU A 75 -3.62 -11.10 2.51
CA LEU A 75 -4.33 -11.29 3.78
C LEU A 75 -3.35 -10.96 4.90
N LEU A 76 -3.73 -10.01 5.75
CA LEU A 76 -3.01 -9.64 6.96
C LEU A 76 -3.87 -10.05 8.16
N PRO A 77 -3.58 -11.19 8.82
CA PRO A 77 -4.40 -11.72 9.93
C PRO A 77 -4.45 -10.81 11.16
N ASP A 78 -3.41 -10.00 11.35
CA ASP A 78 -3.19 -9.08 12.46
C ASP A 78 -2.54 -7.81 11.90
N VAL A 79 -3.30 -6.92 11.26
CA VAL A 79 -2.72 -5.78 10.51
C VAL A 79 -2.14 -4.71 11.42
N HIS A 80 -0.95 -4.20 11.09
CA HIS A 80 -0.37 -3.07 11.80
C HIS A 80 -1.29 -1.83 11.66
N PRO A 81 -1.67 -1.13 12.75
CA PRO A 81 -2.64 -0.03 12.70
C PRO A 81 -2.28 1.07 11.70
N ARG A 82 -0.98 1.39 11.59
CA ARG A 82 -0.47 2.39 10.65
C ARG A 82 -0.73 2.03 9.18
N VAL A 83 -0.77 0.75 8.80
CA VAL A 83 -1.15 0.33 7.45
C VAL A 83 -2.61 0.71 7.20
N VAL A 84 -3.51 0.39 8.12
CA VAL A 84 -4.95 0.73 8.00
C VAL A 84 -5.16 2.25 7.84
N GLU A 85 -4.42 3.05 8.60
CA GLU A 85 -4.45 4.50 8.47
C GLU A 85 -3.95 5.00 7.12
N ALA A 86 -2.81 4.47 6.66
CA ALA A 86 -2.19 4.87 5.41
C ALA A 86 -3.04 4.51 4.20
N VAL A 87 -3.67 3.32 4.19
CA VAL A 87 -4.61 2.93 3.12
C VAL A 87 -5.86 3.82 3.11
N ALA A 88 -6.26 4.36 4.26
CA ALA A 88 -7.32 5.37 4.36
C ALA A 88 -6.87 6.78 3.92
N GLY A 89 -5.64 6.92 3.39
CA GLY A 89 -5.08 8.18 2.92
C GLY A 89 -4.45 9.05 4.01
N ARG A 90 -4.36 8.58 5.26
CA ARG A 90 -3.71 9.36 6.33
C ARG A 90 -2.19 9.28 6.18
N ARG A 91 -1.57 10.40 5.86
CA ARG A 91 -0.11 10.54 5.80
C ARG A 91 0.47 11.01 7.14
N LYS A 92 1.76 10.75 7.33
CA LYS A 92 2.56 11.32 8.42
C LYS A 92 3.81 11.93 7.79
N PRO A 93 3.88 13.27 7.64
CA PRO A 93 5.02 13.90 6.97
C PRO A 93 6.34 13.47 7.60
N PRO A 94 7.39 13.27 6.79
CA PRO A 94 8.70 12.95 7.32
C PRO A 94 9.26 14.18 8.05
N THR A 95 9.83 13.99 9.24
CA THR A 95 10.38 15.11 10.03
C THR A 95 11.91 15.21 9.95
N SER A 96 12.60 14.09 9.72
CA SER A 96 14.07 14.01 9.64
C SER A 96 14.52 12.57 9.30
N GLY A 97 15.79 12.40 8.92
CA GLY A 97 16.44 11.08 8.85
C GLY A 97 16.73 10.60 7.43
N ALA A 98 16.93 9.30 7.28
CA ALA A 98 17.01 8.65 5.98
C ALA A 98 15.60 8.40 5.42
N LEU A 99 15.50 8.30 4.10
CA LEU A 99 14.27 7.96 3.38
C LEU A 99 14.44 6.65 2.63
N ALA A 100 13.34 5.90 2.48
CA ALA A 100 13.26 4.84 1.50
C ALA A 100 11.97 4.92 0.71
N VAL A 101 12.07 4.68 -0.60
CA VAL A 101 10.93 4.55 -1.51
C VAL A 101 10.88 3.11 -1.99
N VAL A 102 9.74 2.46 -1.82
CA VAL A 102 9.47 1.11 -2.33
C VAL A 102 8.34 1.19 -3.33
N GLU A 103 8.61 0.82 -4.58
CA GLU A 103 7.63 0.69 -5.65
C GLU A 103 7.43 -0.79 -5.98
N THR A 104 6.17 -1.21 -6.09
CA THR A 104 5.81 -2.58 -6.48
C THR A 104 4.83 -2.58 -7.65
N ALA A 105 4.84 -3.64 -8.46
CA ALA A 105 3.96 -3.79 -9.63
C ALA A 105 2.46 -3.95 -9.29
N THR A 106 2.14 -4.33 -8.06
CA THR A 106 0.78 -4.55 -7.55
C THR A 106 0.61 -3.85 -6.20
N VAL A 107 -0.62 -3.45 -5.91
CA VAL A 107 -1.05 -2.88 -4.62
C VAL A 107 -0.91 -3.89 -3.49
N ALA A 108 -1.25 -5.17 -3.73
CA ALA A 108 -1.14 -6.23 -2.74
C ALA A 108 0.31 -6.41 -2.25
N ALA A 109 1.29 -6.38 -3.17
CA ALA A 109 2.70 -6.42 -2.81
C ALA A 109 3.12 -5.18 -2.01
N THR A 110 2.63 -3.98 -2.34
CA THR A 110 2.94 -2.76 -1.57
C THR A 110 2.44 -2.86 -0.13
N VAL A 111 1.21 -3.34 0.06
CA VAL A 111 0.60 -3.48 1.39
C VAL A 111 1.33 -4.55 2.20
N ARG A 112 1.71 -5.67 1.59
CA ARG A 112 2.50 -6.73 2.22
C ARG A 112 3.89 -6.22 2.65
N ALA A 113 4.54 -5.43 1.80
CA ALA A 113 5.81 -4.79 2.10
C ALA A 113 5.72 -3.80 3.27
N ALA A 114 4.68 -2.95 3.27
CA ALA A 114 4.45 -1.98 4.34
C ALA A 114 4.19 -2.65 5.69
N GLU A 115 3.39 -3.72 5.71
CA GLU A 115 3.16 -4.51 6.92
C GLU A 115 4.47 -5.08 7.47
N ALA A 116 5.28 -5.72 6.61
CA ALA A 116 6.53 -6.35 7.02
C ALA A 116 7.54 -5.33 7.58
N ALA A 117 7.68 -4.19 6.91
CA ALA A 117 8.53 -3.10 7.36
C ALA A 117 8.09 -2.56 8.73
N LEU A 118 6.80 -2.23 8.88
CA LEU A 118 6.27 -1.64 10.12
C LEU A 118 6.27 -2.61 11.30
N LYS A 119 6.14 -3.91 11.07
CA LYS A 119 6.23 -4.91 12.15
C LYS A 119 7.65 -5.24 12.55
N GLY A 120 8.61 -5.15 11.64
CA GLY A 120 9.99 -5.55 11.91
C GLY A 120 10.92 -4.41 12.31
N THR A 121 10.48 -3.16 12.23
CA THR A 121 11.33 -1.97 12.46
C THR A 121 10.55 -0.81 13.08
N GLY A 122 11.28 0.18 13.59
CA GLY A 122 10.74 1.44 14.13
C GLY A 122 10.61 2.56 13.09
N VAL A 123 10.58 2.25 11.79
CA VAL A 123 10.42 3.28 10.75
C VAL A 123 9.02 3.86 10.73
N GLU A 124 8.91 5.08 10.24
CA GLU A 124 7.64 5.76 10.00
C GLU A 124 7.18 5.50 8.57
N LEU A 125 5.96 4.98 8.39
CA LEU A 125 5.29 4.95 7.08
C LEU A 125 4.70 6.33 6.79
N VAL A 126 5.40 7.08 5.95
CA VAL A 126 5.11 8.46 5.58
C VAL A 126 3.89 8.53 4.65
N GLU A 127 3.93 7.71 3.60
CA GLU A 127 2.94 7.70 2.54
C GLU A 127 2.76 6.27 2.01
N LEU A 128 1.53 5.92 1.68
CA LEU A 128 1.17 4.69 0.99
C LEU A 128 0.16 5.03 -0.11
N ARG A 129 0.54 4.84 -1.36
CA ARG A 129 -0.31 5.10 -2.53
C ARG A 129 -0.56 3.80 -3.29
N LEU A 130 -1.83 3.54 -3.57
CA LEU A 130 -2.30 2.24 -4.05
C LEU A 130 -2.99 2.38 -5.40
N ALA A 131 -2.22 2.26 -6.50
CA ALA A 131 -2.72 2.35 -7.88
C ALA A 131 -3.57 3.59 -8.17
N ASP A 132 -3.36 4.68 -7.42
CA ASP A 132 -4.04 5.94 -7.65
C ASP A 132 -3.54 6.63 -8.93
N GLN A 133 -4.04 7.85 -9.18
CA GLN A 133 -3.74 8.58 -10.41
C GLN A 133 -2.24 8.74 -10.62
N GLY A 134 -1.78 8.38 -11.82
CA GLY A 134 -0.36 8.47 -12.22
C GLY A 134 0.49 7.23 -11.91
N LEU A 135 -0.01 6.22 -11.18
CA LEU A 135 0.79 5.04 -10.83
C LEU A 135 0.65 3.86 -11.79
N ALA A 136 -0.28 3.90 -12.75
CA ALA A 136 -0.47 2.85 -13.76
C ALA A 136 -0.56 1.42 -13.16
N GLY A 137 -1.31 1.27 -12.07
CA GLY A 137 -1.51 -0.01 -11.38
C GLY A 137 -0.43 -0.39 -10.36
N LYS A 138 0.66 0.39 -10.27
CA LYS A 138 1.70 0.20 -9.25
C LYS A 138 1.25 0.70 -7.89
N GLY A 139 1.94 0.28 -6.83
CA GLY A 139 1.85 0.93 -5.54
C GLY A 139 3.21 1.43 -5.06
N VAL A 140 3.17 2.47 -4.22
CA VAL A 140 4.35 3.17 -3.70
C VAL A 140 4.21 3.33 -2.19
N ALA A 141 5.26 2.99 -1.45
CA ALA A 141 5.39 3.27 -0.03
C ALA A 141 6.65 4.10 0.23
N LEU A 142 6.51 5.15 1.04
CA LEU A 142 7.61 6.00 1.49
C LEU A 142 7.80 5.82 3.00
N TYR A 143 9.05 5.58 3.40
CA TYR A 143 9.44 5.43 4.80
C TYR A 143 10.46 6.49 5.20
N ALA A 144 10.43 6.89 6.47
CA ALA A 144 11.43 7.76 7.08
C ALA A 144 11.89 7.20 8.42
N GLY A 145 13.15 7.42 8.78
CA GLY A 145 13.69 6.98 10.07
C GLY A 145 15.21 7.06 10.16
N ALA A 146 15.78 6.43 11.18
CA ALA A 146 17.22 6.24 11.26
C ALA A 146 17.71 5.35 10.11
N LEU A 147 18.92 5.59 9.60
CA LEU A 147 19.45 4.86 8.43
C LEU A 147 19.42 3.33 8.62
N HIS A 148 19.85 2.84 9.78
CA HIS A 148 19.87 1.40 10.06
C HIS A 148 18.46 0.79 10.11
N GLU A 149 17.47 1.52 10.64
CA GLU A 149 16.06 1.09 10.62
C GLU A 149 15.53 1.06 9.19
N ILE A 150 15.89 2.04 8.36
CA ILE A 150 15.49 2.10 6.94
C ILE A 150 16.09 0.94 6.14
N GLU A 151 17.37 0.63 6.34
CA GLU A 151 18.04 -0.50 5.68
C GLU A 151 17.38 -1.83 6.07
N ALA A 152 17.07 -2.03 7.35
CA ALA A 152 16.35 -3.20 7.84
C ALA A 152 14.92 -3.28 7.26
N ALA A 153 14.20 -2.15 7.25
CA ALA A 153 12.83 -2.07 6.74
C ALA A 153 12.77 -2.41 5.25
N VAL A 154 13.72 -1.90 4.47
CA VAL A 154 13.85 -2.20 3.03
C VAL A 154 14.12 -3.68 2.79
N ALA A 155 14.97 -4.31 3.59
CA ALA A 155 15.24 -5.75 3.46
C ALA A 155 13.98 -6.59 3.69
N LEU A 156 13.21 -6.27 4.74
CA LEU A 156 11.94 -6.94 5.06
C LEU A 156 10.86 -6.67 3.99
N ALA A 157 10.72 -5.40 3.58
CA ALA A 157 9.79 -4.97 2.54
C ALA A 157 10.06 -5.68 1.21
N ARG A 158 11.33 -5.79 0.81
CA ARG A 158 11.76 -6.51 -0.40
C ARG A 158 11.34 -7.97 -0.33
N ALA A 159 11.75 -8.67 0.72
CA ALA A 159 11.45 -10.10 0.89
C ALA A 159 9.94 -10.36 0.88
N ALA A 160 9.15 -9.47 1.51
CA ALA A 160 7.71 -9.55 1.52
C ALA A 160 7.10 -9.30 0.11
N ALA A 161 7.52 -8.26 -0.60
CA ALA A 161 6.98 -7.94 -1.92
C ALA A 161 7.32 -8.99 -3.00
N GLU A 162 8.54 -9.51 -2.98
CA GLU A 162 9.01 -10.48 -3.98
C GLU A 162 8.33 -11.86 -3.86
N SER A 163 7.65 -12.16 -2.74
CA SER A 163 6.86 -13.39 -2.57
C SER A 163 5.75 -13.58 -3.62
N GLY A 164 5.28 -12.50 -4.24
CA GLY A 164 4.30 -12.52 -5.34
C GLY A 164 4.90 -12.66 -6.73
N GLY A 165 6.24 -12.69 -6.87
CA GLY A 165 6.94 -12.80 -8.16
C GLY A 165 6.94 -11.53 -9.02
N GLY A 166 6.35 -10.43 -8.53
CA GLY A 166 6.31 -9.14 -9.20
C GLY A 166 7.62 -8.34 -9.07
N HIS A 167 7.82 -7.39 -9.98
CA HIS A 167 8.97 -6.47 -9.91
C HIS A 167 8.84 -5.52 -8.70
N VAL A 168 9.97 -5.31 -8.03
CA VAL A 168 10.12 -4.41 -6.89
C VAL A 168 11.31 -3.49 -7.14
N SER A 169 11.07 -2.18 -7.10
CA SER A 169 12.11 -1.15 -7.20
C SER A 169 12.23 -0.45 -5.85
N ILE A 170 13.46 -0.31 -5.34
CA ILE A 170 13.72 0.29 -4.04
C ILE A 170 14.92 1.20 -4.11
N VAL A 171 14.81 2.37 -3.48
CA VAL A 171 15.94 3.28 -3.23
C VAL A 171 15.98 3.68 -1.76
N VAL A 172 17.19 3.79 -1.22
CA VAL A 172 17.48 4.40 0.10
C VAL A 172 18.24 5.69 -0.14
N ILE A 173 17.79 6.76 0.51
CA ILE A 173 18.45 8.06 0.52
C ILE A 173 18.90 8.30 1.96
N SER A 174 20.19 8.12 2.23
CA SER A 174 20.72 8.14 3.60
C SER A 174 20.71 9.53 4.24
N ALA A 175 20.92 10.57 3.44
CA ALA A 175 20.88 11.97 3.85
C ALA A 175 20.19 12.80 2.74
N PRO A 176 18.85 12.74 2.66
CA PRO A 176 18.11 13.52 1.67
C PRO A 176 18.31 15.01 1.90
N HIS A 177 18.43 15.77 0.81
CA HIS A 177 18.50 17.22 0.86
C HIS A 177 17.21 17.80 1.48
N GLU A 178 17.31 18.89 2.24
CA GLU A 178 16.16 19.51 2.91
C GLU A 178 15.02 19.87 1.95
N ALA A 179 15.37 20.35 0.75
CA ALA A 179 14.42 20.61 -0.33
C ALA A 179 13.60 19.37 -0.74
N VAL A 180 14.18 18.17 -0.69
CA VAL A 180 13.46 16.93 -0.99
C VAL A 180 12.49 16.60 0.14
N PHE A 181 12.87 16.83 1.40
CA PHE A 181 11.93 16.69 2.52
C PHE A 181 10.76 17.65 2.41
N ALA A 182 11.03 18.93 2.15
CA ALA A 182 10.02 19.97 1.98
C ALA A 182 9.06 19.61 0.83
N ALA A 183 9.59 19.18 -0.33
CA ALA A 183 8.78 18.76 -1.46
C ALA A 183 7.87 17.55 -1.14
N LEU A 184 8.29 16.68 -0.22
CA LEU A 184 7.53 15.50 0.19
C LEU A 184 6.54 15.76 1.34
N GLU A 185 6.47 16.98 1.89
CA GLU A 185 5.45 17.33 2.90
C GLU A 185 4.04 17.09 2.37
N GLY A 186 3.76 17.52 1.14
CA GLY A 186 2.48 17.32 0.43
C GLY A 186 2.28 15.90 -0.13
N GLY A 187 3.33 15.10 -0.21
CA GLY A 187 3.33 13.75 -0.78
C GLY A 187 3.93 13.69 -2.17
N THR A 188 3.90 12.51 -2.78
CA THR A 188 4.58 12.26 -4.07
C THR A 188 3.71 12.54 -5.30
N LEU A 189 2.46 12.96 -5.12
CA LEU A 189 1.56 13.27 -6.24
C LEU A 189 1.88 14.64 -6.84
N PHE A 190 2.39 14.65 -8.08
CA PHE A 190 2.79 15.89 -8.77
C PHE A 190 1.65 16.91 -8.90
N ALA A 191 0.41 16.46 -9.11
CA ALA A 191 -0.76 17.34 -9.26
C ALA A 191 -1.06 18.18 -7.99
N THR A 192 -0.52 17.77 -6.84
CA THR A 192 -0.67 18.47 -5.56
C THR A 192 0.67 18.99 -5.03
N ALA A 193 1.74 18.92 -5.83
CA ALA A 193 3.06 19.39 -5.42
C ALA A 193 3.12 20.92 -5.44
N GLU A 194 3.71 21.50 -4.40
CA GLU A 194 3.96 22.94 -4.33
C GLU A 194 5.26 23.30 -5.06
N LEU A 195 5.29 24.49 -5.65
CA LEU A 195 6.51 25.03 -6.24
C LEU A 195 7.47 25.44 -5.11
N LEU A 196 8.65 24.84 -5.09
CA LEU A 196 9.71 25.18 -4.17
C LEU A 196 10.79 25.98 -4.91
N ASP A 197 10.91 27.27 -4.60
CA ASP A 197 11.98 28.12 -5.13
C ASP A 197 13.27 27.89 -4.32
N LEU A 198 14.29 27.35 -4.99
CA LEU A 198 15.62 27.12 -4.41
C LEU A 198 16.63 28.20 -4.82
N GLY A 199 16.18 29.28 -5.49
CA GLY A 199 17.05 30.35 -5.97
C GLY A 199 17.98 29.91 -7.10
N GLY A 200 17.50 29.03 -7.98
CA GLY A 200 18.28 28.55 -9.14
C GLY A 200 18.62 29.68 -10.11
N GLU A 201 19.81 29.61 -10.72
CA GLU A 201 20.18 30.53 -11.80
C GLU A 201 19.28 30.29 -13.03
N GLY A 202 18.71 31.37 -13.58
CA GLY A 202 17.78 31.36 -14.71
C GLY A 202 18.45 31.33 -16.08
#